data_AF-A0A9Q0HKK6-F1
#
_entry.id   AF-A0A9Q0HKK6-F1
#
_cell.length_a   1.000
_cell.length_b   1.000
_cell.length_c   1.000
_cell.angle_alpha   90.00
_cell.angle_beta   90.00
_cell.angle_gamma   90.00
#
_symmetry.space_group_name_H-M   'P 1'
#
loop_
_entity.id
_entity.type
_entity.pdbx_description
1 polymer ?
#
loop_
_entity_poly.entity_id
_entity_poly.type
_entity_poly.pdbx_seq_one_letter_code
_entity_poly.pdbx_strand_id
1 'polypeptide(L)'
;MPISLLSSPTPAAATAAVTSLRSLFSPRRFLHNRVDISNRFSFACALPDVSSQGSLVSMRAMAGAASGSTPTGTKQALISLSDKRDLALIANGLKELGYTIVSTGGTASALEKAGVPVTKVEQITNFPEMLDGRVKTLHPSIHGGILSKRDQNHHMKALNAHGIGTFDVVVVNLYPFYDKVTSSDSVSFEDGIENIDIGGPTMIRAAAKNHRDVLVVVDHNNYPDLLKFLKGDQSDGGRFRKELAWKAFQHVAAYDAAVSEWLWKQTSEEGDRFPPSFTIPLSLNSTLRYGENLHQKAAFYVDKSLSLVNAGGIATAIQHHGKEMSYNNYLDADAAWNCLSEFDGPTCVIVKHTNPCGVALRENILEAYRLAVKADPVSAFGGIVAFNATIDELRFFL
;
A
#
# COMPACT_ATOMS: atom_id res chain seq x y z
N MET A 1 -6.94 6.46 -23.32
CA MET A 1 -6.42 6.90 -24.65
C MET A 1 -5.00 7.39 -24.42
N PRO A 2 -4.04 7.14 -25.32
CA PRO A 2 -2.70 7.72 -25.18
C PRO A 2 -2.78 9.25 -25.35
N ILE A 3 -2.08 9.98 -24.49
CA ILE A 3 -2.08 11.44 -24.47
C ILE A 3 -0.97 11.94 -25.41
N SER A 4 -1.34 12.82 -26.33
CA SER A 4 -0.39 13.58 -27.15
C SER A 4 0.07 14.82 -26.39
N LEU A 5 1.38 15.06 -26.30
CA LEU A 5 1.94 16.34 -25.86
C LEU A 5 2.85 16.92 -26.95
N LEU A 6 2.58 18.17 -27.30
CA LEU A 6 3.35 18.97 -28.25
C LEU A 6 4.08 20.08 -27.47
N SER A 7 5.40 20.17 -27.57
CA SER A 7 6.10 21.46 -27.44
C SER A 7 7.53 21.45 -28.01
N SER A 8 7.79 22.38 -28.93
CA SER A 8 9.08 23.06 -29.19
C SER A 8 8.72 24.37 -29.93
N PRO A 9 9.45 25.49 -29.80
CA PRO A 9 10.86 25.66 -30.22
C PRO A 9 11.72 26.40 -29.15
N THR A 10 13.00 26.77 -29.28
CA THR A 10 14.08 26.65 -30.31
C THR A 10 15.44 26.72 -29.56
N PRO A 11 16.59 26.32 -30.15
CA PRO A 11 17.86 26.18 -29.41
C PRO A 11 18.69 27.47 -29.33
N ALA A 12 19.65 27.49 -28.40
CA ALA A 12 20.80 28.41 -28.40
C ALA A 12 22.10 27.61 -28.18
N ALA A 13 23.05 27.73 -29.12
CA ALA A 13 24.35 27.05 -29.05
C ALA A 13 25.45 28.01 -28.60
N ALA A 14 26.42 27.53 -27.80
CA ALA A 14 27.70 28.22 -27.60
C ALA A 14 28.85 27.28 -27.15
N THR A 15 29.72 26.97 -28.11
CA THR A 15 31.19 26.77 -27.99
C THR A 15 31.78 25.87 -26.90
N ALA A 16 32.50 24.84 -27.36
CA ALA A 16 33.55 24.18 -26.60
C ALA A 16 34.78 25.08 -26.39
N ALA A 17 35.46 24.90 -25.25
CA ALA A 17 36.81 25.41 -25.00
C ALA A 17 37.66 24.30 -24.36
N VAL A 18 38.66 23.81 -25.10
CA VAL A 18 39.66 22.87 -24.60
C VAL A 18 40.81 23.67 -24.00
N THR A 19 41.02 23.57 -22.69
CA THR A 19 42.25 24.07 -22.06
C THR A 19 42.73 23.09 -20.99
N SER A 20 43.82 22.38 -21.28
CA SER A 20 44.52 21.58 -20.27
C SER A 20 45.35 22.48 -19.36
N LEU A 21 45.31 22.28 -18.05
CA LEU A 21 46.41 22.68 -17.16
C LEU A 21 46.56 21.69 -16.01
N ARG A 22 47.81 21.29 -15.75
CA ARG A 22 48.15 20.21 -14.82
C ARG A 22 48.21 20.69 -13.36
N SER A 23 47.93 19.75 -12.46
CA SER A 23 48.53 19.59 -11.13
C SER A 23 48.48 20.74 -10.13
N LEU A 24 47.69 20.57 -9.06
CA LEU A 24 48.13 20.87 -7.68
C LEU A 24 47.56 19.82 -6.71
N PHE A 25 48.42 18.90 -6.25
CA PHE A 25 48.13 17.99 -5.14
C PHE A 25 48.64 18.60 -3.83
N SER A 26 47.80 18.71 -2.81
CA SER A 26 48.23 18.68 -1.40
C SER A 26 47.01 18.48 -0.46
N PRO A 27 47.07 17.57 0.53
CA PRO A 27 45.89 17.19 1.32
C PRO A 27 45.66 18.13 2.52
N ARG A 28 44.40 18.53 2.77
CA ARG A 28 44.03 19.20 4.03
C ARG A 28 43.30 18.27 4.99
N ARG A 29 43.99 18.06 6.11
CA ARG A 29 43.67 17.35 7.35
C ARG A 29 42.20 17.41 7.79
N PHE A 30 41.75 16.28 8.34
CA PHE A 30 40.68 16.19 9.32
C PHE A 30 40.83 17.26 10.42
N LEU A 31 39.71 17.90 10.79
CA LEU A 31 39.56 18.58 12.07
C LEU A 31 38.41 17.92 12.83
N HIS A 32 38.75 17.26 13.94
CA HIS A 32 37.79 16.91 14.98
C HIS A 32 37.32 18.20 15.66
N ASN A 33 36.02 18.49 15.62
CA ASN A 33 35.40 19.33 16.64
C ASN A 33 34.83 18.43 17.74
N ARG A 34 35.63 18.24 18.80
CA ARG A 34 35.09 17.90 20.11
C ARG A 34 34.37 19.14 20.65
N VAL A 35 33.11 19.00 21.03
CA VAL A 35 32.45 19.91 21.96
C VAL A 35 31.98 19.04 23.11
N ASP A 36 32.49 19.28 24.31
CA ASP A 36 32.13 18.51 25.48
C ASP A 36 31.99 19.41 26.71
N ILE A 37 30.87 19.25 27.41
CA ILE A 37 30.58 19.68 28.78
C ILE A 37 30.80 21.16 29.14
N SER A 38 29.72 21.95 29.19
CA SER A 38 29.07 22.23 30.49
C SER A 38 27.90 23.22 30.36
N ASN A 39 26.67 22.79 30.67
CA ASN A 39 25.70 23.65 31.36
C ASN A 39 24.64 22.80 32.07
N ARG A 40 24.65 22.84 33.41
CA ARG A 40 23.62 22.23 34.24
C ARG A 40 22.45 23.22 34.35
N PHE A 41 21.29 22.89 33.79
CA PHE A 41 20.04 23.53 34.18
C PHE A 41 19.22 22.55 35.02
N SER A 42 19.29 22.74 36.33
CA SER A 42 18.47 22.03 37.31
C SER A 42 17.05 22.57 37.26
N PHE A 43 16.09 21.80 36.73
CA PHE A 43 14.68 22.06 36.97
C PHE A 43 14.31 21.60 38.37
N ALA A 44 14.30 22.52 39.33
CA ALA A 44 13.83 22.28 40.68
C ALA A 44 12.30 22.12 40.67
N CYS A 45 11.83 21.05 41.31
CA CYS A 45 10.40 20.87 41.58
C CYS A 45 9.97 21.86 42.67
N ALA A 46 8.96 22.68 42.38
CA ALA A 46 8.32 23.58 43.34
C ALA A 46 6.80 23.41 43.26
N LEU A 47 6.20 22.86 44.32
CA LEU A 47 4.76 22.78 44.52
C LEU A 47 4.25 24.11 45.10
N PRO A 48 3.19 24.72 44.53
CA PRO A 48 2.34 25.65 45.24
C PRO A 48 1.23 24.87 45.94
N ASP A 49 1.19 24.96 47.27
CA ASP A 49 0.08 24.46 48.08
C ASP A 49 -1.09 25.46 48.00
N VAL A 50 -2.24 25.04 47.47
CA VAL A 50 -3.47 25.85 47.43
C VAL A 50 -4.68 24.98 47.76
N SER A 51 -5.13 25.08 49.01
CA SER A 51 -6.43 24.59 49.45
C SER A 51 -7.56 25.52 48.95
N SER A 52 -8.48 25.01 48.13
CA SER A 52 -9.82 25.58 48.00
C SER A 52 -10.87 24.53 47.69
N GLN A 53 -11.99 24.58 48.43
CA GLN A 53 -13.13 23.69 48.25
C GLN A 53 -13.90 24.08 46.99
N GLY A 54 -14.38 23.10 46.19
CA GLY A 54 -15.17 23.41 45.01
C GLY A 54 -15.72 22.19 44.25
N SER A 55 -16.93 21.76 44.61
CA SER A 55 -17.83 20.90 43.80
C SER A 55 -17.29 19.56 43.29
N LEU A 56 -17.52 18.50 44.07
CA LEU A 56 -17.62 17.13 43.56
C LEU A 56 -18.89 17.01 42.70
N VAL A 57 -18.76 17.16 41.37
CA VAL A 57 -19.81 16.75 40.44
C VAL A 57 -19.84 15.22 40.41
N SER A 58 -20.70 14.66 41.26
CA SER A 58 -21.01 13.23 41.28
C SER A 58 -21.47 12.78 39.89
N MET A 59 -20.68 11.94 39.20
CA MET A 59 -21.15 11.13 38.08
C MET A 59 -22.16 10.11 38.61
N ARG A 60 -23.41 10.57 38.80
CA ARG A 60 -24.53 9.75 39.22
C ARG A 60 -24.97 8.91 38.02
N ALA A 61 -24.97 7.59 38.19
CA ALA A 61 -25.32 6.65 37.13
C ALA A 61 -26.69 6.97 36.52
N MET A 62 -26.73 7.14 35.20
CA MET A 62 -27.96 7.12 34.41
C MET A 62 -28.44 5.66 34.23
N ALA A 63 -28.92 5.06 35.31
CA ALA A 63 -29.68 3.82 35.24
C ALA A 63 -31.10 4.15 34.74
N GLY A 64 -31.32 4.07 33.42
CA GLY A 64 -32.59 4.54 32.85
C GLY A 64 -32.74 4.50 31.33
N ALA A 65 -32.05 3.58 30.64
CA ALA A 65 -32.33 3.28 29.23
C ALA A 65 -32.27 1.77 29.03
N ALA A 66 -33.19 1.20 28.25
CA ALA A 66 -33.25 -0.24 28.00
C ALA A 66 -31.96 -0.66 27.27
N SER A 67 -31.07 -1.37 27.97
CA SER A 67 -29.81 -1.83 27.42
C SER A 67 -30.06 -2.79 26.26
N GLY A 68 -29.63 -2.42 25.06
CA GLY A 68 -29.41 -3.34 23.95
C GLY A 68 -28.23 -4.27 24.25
N SER A 69 -28.31 -5.03 25.34
CA SER A 69 -27.30 -6.02 25.70
C SER A 69 -27.23 -7.05 24.58
N THR A 70 -26.10 -7.07 23.87
CA THR A 70 -25.85 -8.05 22.82
C THR A 70 -25.87 -9.44 23.47
N PRO A 71 -26.66 -10.40 22.96
CA PRO A 71 -26.75 -11.71 23.59
C PRO A 71 -25.38 -12.39 23.67
N THR A 72 -24.94 -12.73 24.89
CA THR A 72 -23.69 -13.46 25.10
C THR A 72 -23.80 -14.85 24.47
N GLY A 73 -23.24 -15.02 23.28
CA GLY A 73 -23.28 -16.27 22.51
C GLY A 73 -23.69 -16.13 21.04
N THR A 74 -24.12 -14.96 20.55
CA THR A 74 -24.30 -14.75 19.11
C THR A 74 -22.95 -14.50 18.43
N LYS A 75 -22.73 -15.13 17.27
CA LYS A 75 -21.54 -14.85 16.44
C LYS A 75 -21.66 -13.45 15.85
N GLN A 76 -20.59 -12.65 15.87
CA GLN A 76 -20.62 -11.28 15.36
C GLN A 76 -19.56 -11.01 14.29
N ALA A 77 -19.97 -10.34 13.22
CA ALA A 77 -19.11 -9.86 12.17
C ALA A 77 -19.17 -8.33 12.08
N LEU A 78 -18.03 -7.66 12.24
CA LEU A 78 -17.90 -6.22 12.01
C LEU A 78 -17.51 -5.97 10.56
N ILE A 79 -18.32 -5.21 9.82
CA ILE A 79 -18.07 -4.88 8.41
C ILE A 79 -17.97 -3.36 8.28
N SER A 80 -16.87 -2.85 7.71
CA SER A 80 -16.69 -1.42 7.45
C SER A 80 -15.86 -1.22 6.20
N LEU A 81 -16.53 -0.94 5.07
CA LEU A 81 -15.90 -0.93 3.76
C LEU A 81 -16.00 0.43 3.09
N SER A 82 -14.87 0.93 2.59
CA SER A 82 -14.83 2.01 1.62
C SER A 82 -15.28 1.47 0.26
N ASP A 83 -14.57 0.46 -0.25
CA ASP A 83 -14.92 -0.27 -1.47
C ASP A 83 -15.91 -1.41 -1.17
N LYS A 84 -17.07 -1.36 -1.80
CA LYS A 84 -18.21 -2.26 -1.53
C LYS A 84 -18.37 -3.37 -2.58
N ARG A 85 -17.33 -3.64 -3.40
CA ARG A 85 -17.27 -4.85 -4.23
C ARG A 85 -17.53 -6.10 -3.38
N ASP A 86 -18.36 -6.99 -3.93
CA ASP A 86 -18.79 -8.25 -3.32
C ASP A 86 -19.42 -8.14 -1.91
N LEU A 87 -19.88 -6.96 -1.50
CA LEU A 87 -20.56 -6.75 -0.20
C LEU A 87 -21.74 -7.71 0.00
N ALA A 88 -22.53 -7.95 -1.06
CA ALA A 88 -23.66 -8.89 -1.01
C ALA A 88 -23.22 -10.35 -0.81
N LEU A 89 -22.07 -10.77 -1.38
CA LEU A 89 -21.53 -12.11 -1.23
C LEU A 89 -21.14 -12.37 0.24
N ILE A 90 -20.31 -11.49 0.81
CA ILE A 90 -19.83 -11.66 2.18
C ILE A 90 -20.97 -11.51 3.20
N ALA A 91 -21.88 -10.57 3.00
CA ALA A 91 -23.00 -10.33 3.91
C ALA A 91 -24.00 -11.48 3.94
N ASN A 92 -24.41 -12.00 2.77
CA ASN A 92 -25.34 -13.13 2.72
C ASN A 92 -24.68 -14.41 3.26
N GLY A 93 -23.43 -14.69 2.90
CA GLY A 93 -22.70 -15.86 3.41
C GLY A 93 -22.53 -15.83 4.94
N LEU A 94 -22.24 -14.67 5.53
CA LEU A 94 -22.18 -14.51 6.99
C LEU A 94 -23.57 -14.68 7.64
N LYS A 95 -24.62 -14.11 7.04
CA LYS A 95 -26.01 -14.25 7.51
C LYS A 95 -26.47 -15.72 7.51
N GLU A 96 -26.19 -16.47 6.44
CA GLU A 96 -26.45 -17.91 6.34
C GLU A 96 -25.75 -18.73 7.44
N LEU A 97 -24.57 -18.29 7.87
CA LEU A 97 -23.78 -18.92 8.92
C LEU A 97 -24.16 -18.46 10.36
N GLY A 98 -25.23 -17.69 10.49
CA GLY A 98 -25.78 -17.22 11.76
C GLY A 98 -25.03 -16.06 12.40
N TYR A 99 -24.26 -15.28 11.63
CA TYR A 99 -23.58 -14.08 12.15
C TYR A 99 -24.53 -12.89 12.21
N THR A 100 -24.54 -12.20 13.35
CA THR A 100 -25.06 -10.84 13.47
C THR A 100 -24.07 -9.87 12.83
N ILE A 101 -24.52 -9.13 11.82
CA ILE A 101 -23.67 -8.14 11.14
C ILE A 101 -23.76 -6.80 11.85
N VAL A 102 -22.59 -6.28 12.22
CA VAL A 102 -22.38 -4.96 12.79
C VAL A 102 -21.68 -4.09 11.74
N SER A 103 -22.13 -2.86 11.52
CA SER A 103 -21.54 -2.00 10.49
C SER A 103 -21.67 -0.51 10.80
N THR A 104 -20.83 0.31 10.16
CA THR A 104 -20.83 1.78 10.27
C THR A 104 -21.47 2.47 9.07
N GLY A 105 -22.04 3.66 9.29
CA GLY A 105 -22.38 4.67 8.28
C GLY A 105 -22.82 4.14 6.91
N GLY A 106 -22.10 4.54 5.85
CA GLY A 106 -22.44 4.19 4.46
C GLY A 106 -22.35 2.69 4.12
N THR A 107 -21.64 1.88 4.91
CA THR A 107 -21.63 0.41 4.75
C THR A 107 -22.92 -0.19 5.31
N ALA A 108 -23.39 0.31 6.46
CA ALA A 108 -24.65 -0.11 7.04
C ALA A 108 -25.82 0.23 6.10
N SER A 109 -25.84 1.45 5.55
CA SER A 109 -26.86 1.86 4.57
C SER A 109 -26.85 1.04 3.27
N ALA A 110 -25.71 0.53 2.83
CA ALA A 110 -25.61 -0.33 1.65
C ALA A 110 -26.14 -1.75 1.94
N LEU A 111 -25.83 -2.30 3.12
CA LEU A 111 -26.35 -3.58 3.60
C LEU A 111 -27.87 -3.55 3.82
N GLU A 112 -28.39 -2.49 4.45
CA GLU A 112 -29.84 -2.27 4.65
C GLU A 112 -30.59 -2.24 3.31
N LYS A 113 -30.05 -1.53 2.31
CA LYS A 113 -30.60 -1.51 0.93
C LYS A 113 -30.58 -2.88 0.25
N ALA A 114 -29.64 -3.76 0.62
CA ALA A 114 -29.55 -5.13 0.12
C ALA A 114 -30.44 -6.13 0.91
N GLY A 115 -31.28 -5.67 1.85
CA GLY A 115 -32.13 -6.54 2.66
C GLY A 115 -31.39 -7.36 3.73
N VAL A 116 -30.18 -6.93 4.09
CA VAL A 116 -29.38 -7.54 5.15
C VAL A 116 -29.66 -6.80 6.47
N PRO A 117 -30.14 -7.48 7.53
CA PRO A 117 -30.27 -6.88 8.85
C PRO A 117 -28.90 -6.47 9.41
N VAL A 118 -28.81 -5.26 9.94
CA VAL A 118 -27.56 -4.69 10.47
C VAL A 118 -27.80 -4.06 11.83
N THR A 119 -26.92 -4.35 12.79
CA THR A 119 -26.75 -3.55 13.99
C THR A 119 -25.76 -2.43 13.69
N LYS A 120 -26.13 -1.18 13.93
CA LYS A 120 -25.23 -0.03 13.66
C LYS A 120 -24.25 0.14 14.82
N VAL A 121 -23.01 0.54 14.55
CA VAL A 121 -21.96 0.68 15.57
C VAL A 121 -22.40 1.63 16.70
N GLU A 122 -23.12 2.70 16.36
CA GLU A 122 -23.65 3.70 17.29
C GLU A 122 -24.62 3.07 18.33
N GLN A 123 -25.31 1.96 17.97
CA GLN A 123 -26.18 1.20 18.87
C GLN A 123 -25.40 0.35 19.89
N ILE A 124 -24.16 -0.04 19.56
CA ILE A 124 -23.29 -0.86 20.43
C ILE A 124 -22.41 0.04 21.31
N THR A 125 -21.96 1.17 20.78
CA THR A 125 -21.17 2.15 21.54
C THR A 125 -22.04 3.00 22.45
N ASN A 126 -23.34 3.19 22.12
CA ASN A 126 -24.21 4.22 22.70
C ASN A 126 -23.60 5.63 22.59
N PHE A 127 -22.81 5.85 21.54
CA PHE A 127 -22.07 7.08 21.29
C PHE A 127 -22.33 7.54 19.85
N PRO A 128 -22.67 8.83 19.63
CA PRO A 128 -22.95 9.34 18.30
C PRO A 128 -21.67 9.44 17.46
N GLU A 129 -21.84 9.50 16.14
CA GLU A 129 -20.76 9.92 15.25
C GLU A 129 -20.34 11.36 15.58
N MET A 130 -19.03 11.61 15.67
CA MET A 130 -18.45 12.90 16.00
C MET A 130 -17.28 13.28 15.07
N LEU A 131 -16.99 14.59 15.00
CA LEU A 131 -15.87 15.17 14.24
C LEU A 131 -15.91 14.74 12.76
N ASP A 132 -17.06 14.95 12.12
CA ASP A 132 -17.34 14.61 10.72
C ASP A 132 -17.01 13.16 10.34
N GLY A 133 -17.08 12.28 11.33
CA GLY A 133 -16.84 10.85 11.17
C GLY A 133 -15.42 10.38 11.45
N ARG A 134 -14.51 11.27 11.87
CA ARG A 134 -13.14 10.90 12.29
C ARG A 134 -13.12 9.97 13.51
N VAL A 135 -14.17 9.96 14.34
CA VAL A 135 -14.27 9.14 15.57
C VAL A 135 -15.56 8.33 15.60
N LYS A 136 -15.69 7.33 14.70
CA LYS A 136 -16.81 6.36 14.69
C LYS A 136 -16.55 5.09 15.49
N THR A 137 -15.38 4.46 15.28
CA THR A 137 -15.08 3.09 15.73
C THR A 137 -14.05 2.99 16.84
N LEU A 138 -13.40 4.11 17.19
CA LEU A 138 -12.37 4.23 18.22
C LEU A 138 -12.96 4.17 19.64
N HIS A 139 -13.69 3.10 19.95
CA HIS A 139 -14.45 2.92 21.18
C HIS A 139 -14.11 1.59 21.89
N PRO A 140 -14.06 1.54 23.24
CA PRO A 140 -13.81 0.31 23.98
C PRO A 140 -14.77 -0.85 23.67
N SER A 141 -16.05 -0.58 23.39
CA SER A 141 -17.01 -1.63 22.99
C SER A 141 -16.65 -2.31 21.66
N ILE A 142 -15.93 -1.61 20.77
CA ILE A 142 -15.45 -2.18 19.51
C ILE A 142 -14.10 -2.88 19.73
N HIS A 143 -13.10 -2.14 20.19
CA HIS A 143 -11.75 -2.69 20.32
C HIS A 143 -11.61 -3.73 21.44
N GLY A 144 -12.40 -3.64 22.51
CA GLY A 144 -12.48 -4.68 23.55
C GLY A 144 -13.05 -5.98 23.02
N GLY A 145 -14.11 -5.92 22.22
CA GLY A 145 -14.71 -7.08 21.54
C GLY A 145 -13.79 -7.71 20.48
N ILE A 146 -12.87 -6.94 19.90
CA ILE A 146 -11.85 -7.44 18.95
C ILE A 146 -10.61 -8.00 19.68
N LEU A 147 -10.12 -7.33 20.73
CA LEU A 147 -8.83 -7.63 21.38
C LEU A 147 -8.93 -8.59 22.58
N SER A 148 -10.14 -8.95 23.02
CA SER A 148 -10.31 -9.91 24.11
C SER A 148 -9.76 -11.28 23.76
N LYS A 149 -8.84 -11.79 24.59
CA LYS A 149 -8.38 -13.17 24.50
C LYS A 149 -9.40 -14.08 25.15
N ARG A 150 -10.04 -14.95 24.36
CA ARG A 150 -11.21 -15.74 24.80
C ARG A 150 -10.85 -16.87 25.75
N ASP A 151 -9.60 -17.35 25.70
CA ASP A 151 -9.02 -18.29 26.68
C ASP A 151 -8.67 -17.64 28.04
N GLN A 152 -8.66 -16.30 28.13
CA GLN A 152 -8.35 -15.59 29.35
C GLN A 152 -9.63 -15.21 30.10
N ASN A 153 -9.98 -16.01 31.11
CA ASN A 153 -11.17 -15.80 31.95
C ASN A 153 -11.33 -14.36 32.49
N HIS A 154 -10.23 -13.65 32.75
CA HIS A 154 -10.28 -12.27 33.23
C HIS A 154 -10.66 -11.25 32.13
N HIS A 155 -10.30 -11.49 30.86
CA HIS A 155 -10.78 -10.67 29.74
C HIS A 155 -12.29 -10.82 29.58
N MET A 156 -12.79 -12.06 29.56
CA MET A 156 -14.23 -12.32 29.38
C MET A 156 -15.07 -11.78 30.55
N LYS A 157 -14.57 -11.87 31.79
CA LYS A 157 -15.20 -11.20 32.94
C LYS A 157 -15.24 -9.68 32.78
N ALA A 158 -14.16 -9.07 32.30
CA ALA A 158 -14.11 -7.62 32.08
C ALA A 158 -15.08 -7.17 30.98
N LEU A 159 -15.21 -7.92 29.88
CA LEU A 159 -16.20 -7.63 28.84
C LEU A 159 -17.64 -7.73 29.39
N ASN A 160 -17.97 -8.85 30.06
CA ASN A 160 -19.30 -9.07 30.63
C ASN A 160 -19.70 -7.99 31.64
N ALA A 161 -18.76 -7.54 32.48
CA ALA A 161 -18.99 -6.47 33.47
C ALA A 161 -19.33 -5.11 32.84
N HIS A 162 -18.97 -4.89 31.56
CA HIS A 162 -19.24 -3.66 30.81
C HIS A 162 -20.26 -3.87 29.67
N GLY A 163 -20.89 -5.05 29.58
CA GLY A 163 -21.86 -5.38 28.52
C GLY A 163 -21.28 -5.44 27.10
N ILE A 164 -19.97 -5.69 26.95
CA ILE A 164 -19.28 -5.67 25.66
C ILE A 164 -19.33 -7.07 25.00
N GLY A 165 -19.86 -7.14 23.77
CA GLY A 165 -19.84 -8.35 22.93
C GLY A 165 -18.47 -8.63 22.29
N THR A 166 -18.30 -9.81 21.70
CA THR A 166 -17.06 -10.22 21.00
C THR A 166 -17.27 -10.32 19.51
N PHE A 167 -16.29 -9.87 18.72
CA PHE A 167 -16.26 -10.06 17.27
C PHE A 167 -15.49 -11.32 16.89
N ASP A 168 -16.05 -12.11 15.98
CA ASP A 168 -15.44 -13.31 15.39
C ASP A 168 -14.78 -13.01 14.05
N VAL A 169 -15.36 -12.06 13.30
CA VAL A 169 -14.93 -11.66 11.96
C VAL A 169 -14.89 -10.14 11.89
N VAL A 170 -13.85 -9.59 11.28
CA VAL A 170 -13.66 -8.16 11.00
C VAL A 170 -13.33 -8.02 9.51
N VAL A 171 -14.24 -7.45 8.74
CA VAL A 171 -14.11 -7.23 7.29
C VAL A 171 -13.97 -5.73 7.06
N VAL A 172 -12.76 -5.27 6.78
CA VAL A 172 -12.44 -3.83 6.68
C VAL A 172 -11.46 -3.59 5.54
N ASN A 173 -11.85 -2.77 4.57
CA ASN A 173 -10.91 -2.20 3.60
C ASN A 173 -10.82 -0.69 3.79
N LEU A 174 -9.60 -0.17 3.62
CA LEU A 174 -9.29 1.23 3.87
C LEU A 174 -9.88 2.13 2.80
N TYR A 175 -10.00 3.42 3.10
CA TYR A 175 -10.26 4.41 2.06
C TYR A 175 -9.14 4.32 1.00
N PRO A 176 -9.46 4.37 -0.31
CA PRO A 176 -8.47 4.25 -1.38
C PRO A 176 -7.65 5.54 -1.49
N PHE A 177 -6.84 5.84 -0.46
CA PHE A 177 -5.98 7.02 -0.39
C PHE A 177 -5.02 7.06 -1.58
N TYR A 178 -4.42 5.91 -1.92
CA TYR A 178 -3.58 5.74 -3.11
C TYR A 178 -4.31 6.18 -4.38
N ASP A 179 -5.50 5.64 -4.66
CA ASP A 179 -6.26 6.01 -5.86
C ASP A 179 -6.70 7.48 -5.80
N LYS A 180 -7.09 7.99 -4.62
CA LYS A 180 -7.50 9.37 -4.41
C LYS A 180 -6.39 10.34 -4.80
N VAL A 181 -5.18 10.20 -4.24
CA VAL A 181 -4.04 11.08 -4.53
C VAL A 181 -3.38 10.84 -5.89
N THR A 182 -3.86 9.86 -6.68
CA THR A 182 -3.37 9.57 -8.05
C THR A 182 -4.43 9.77 -9.13
N SER A 183 -5.70 9.96 -8.77
CA SER A 183 -6.84 10.11 -9.69
C SER A 183 -6.95 11.46 -10.40
N SER A 184 -6.19 12.47 -9.98
CA SER A 184 -6.27 13.85 -10.49
C SER A 184 -4.93 14.56 -10.36
N ASP A 185 -4.65 15.49 -11.28
CA ASP A 185 -3.36 16.21 -11.38
C ASP A 185 -2.92 16.92 -10.08
N SER A 186 -3.86 17.29 -9.20
CA SER A 186 -3.57 17.70 -7.83
C SER A 186 -4.77 17.48 -6.91
N VAL A 187 -4.60 16.69 -5.84
CA VAL A 187 -5.50 16.72 -4.67
C VAL A 187 -5.00 17.83 -3.72
N SER A 188 -5.90 18.63 -3.14
CA SER A 188 -5.50 19.66 -2.17
C SER A 188 -4.88 19.04 -0.92
N PHE A 189 -4.09 19.81 -0.17
CA PHE A 189 -3.49 19.32 1.06
C PHE A 189 -4.57 18.91 2.08
N GLU A 190 -5.59 19.75 2.24
CA GLU A 190 -6.74 19.54 3.12
C GLU A 190 -7.53 18.29 2.73
N ASP A 191 -7.86 18.12 1.44
CA ASP A 191 -8.51 16.91 0.94
C ASP A 191 -7.65 15.67 1.20
N GLY A 192 -6.34 15.75 0.98
CA GLY A 192 -5.42 14.65 1.26
C GLY A 192 -5.46 14.23 2.72
N ILE A 193 -5.41 15.20 3.65
CA ILE A 193 -5.49 14.99 5.10
C ILE A 193 -6.83 14.37 5.52
N GLU A 194 -7.97 14.82 5.00
CA GLU A 194 -9.29 14.23 5.34
C GLU A 194 -9.45 12.77 4.85
N ASN A 195 -8.69 12.36 3.83
CA ASN A 195 -8.71 10.99 3.31
C ASN A 195 -7.73 10.03 4.02
N ILE A 196 -7.07 10.47 5.10
CA ILE A 196 -6.26 9.62 5.99
C ILE A 196 -7.18 8.92 7.02
N ASP A 197 -7.36 7.62 6.85
CA ASP A 197 -8.20 6.78 7.70
C ASP A 197 -7.46 6.38 8.99
N ILE A 198 -8.05 6.70 10.14
CA ILE A 198 -7.54 6.32 11.47
C ILE A 198 -8.27 5.09 12.01
N GLY A 199 -9.58 4.97 11.73
CA GLY A 199 -10.44 3.92 12.27
C GLY A 199 -10.16 2.57 11.63
N GLY A 200 -10.05 2.53 10.30
CA GLY A 200 -9.76 1.35 9.51
C GLY A 200 -8.46 0.66 9.94
N PRO A 201 -7.29 1.34 9.89
CA PRO A 201 -6.02 0.70 10.27
C PRO A 201 -6.00 0.26 11.72
N THR A 202 -6.67 1.00 12.62
CA THR A 202 -6.77 0.61 14.04
C THR A 202 -7.59 -0.66 14.23
N MET A 203 -8.73 -0.81 13.54
CA MET A 203 -9.53 -2.05 13.56
C MET A 203 -8.79 -3.23 12.93
N ILE A 204 -8.15 -3.03 11.77
CA ILE A 204 -7.39 -4.08 11.06
C ILE A 204 -6.23 -4.59 11.94
N ARG A 205 -5.41 -3.68 12.50
CA ARG A 205 -4.29 -4.04 13.39
C ARG A 205 -4.78 -4.73 14.67
N ALA A 206 -5.91 -4.30 15.23
CA ALA A 206 -6.49 -4.93 16.42
C ALA A 206 -6.93 -6.38 16.14
N ALA A 207 -7.62 -6.62 15.03
CA ALA A 207 -8.08 -7.95 14.64
C ALA A 207 -6.91 -8.87 14.25
N ALA A 208 -5.94 -8.36 13.48
CA ALA A 208 -4.72 -9.10 13.12
C ALA A 208 -3.87 -9.49 14.34
N LYS A 209 -3.77 -8.60 15.34
CA LYS A 209 -3.12 -8.89 16.64
C LYS A 209 -3.82 -10.05 17.38
N ASN A 210 -5.14 -10.14 17.29
CA ASN A 210 -5.93 -11.19 17.95
C ASN A 210 -6.39 -12.32 17.00
N HIS A 211 -5.63 -12.59 15.93
CA HIS A 211 -6.02 -13.51 14.84
C HIS A 211 -6.39 -14.94 15.27
N ARG A 212 -5.91 -15.37 16.44
CA ARG A 212 -6.30 -16.66 17.05
C ARG A 212 -7.81 -16.72 17.30
N ASP A 213 -8.39 -15.62 17.78
CA ASP A 213 -9.78 -15.54 18.23
C ASP A 213 -10.67 -14.77 17.23
N VAL A 214 -10.08 -13.95 16.35
CA VAL A 214 -10.78 -13.11 15.35
C VAL A 214 -10.22 -13.36 13.95
N LEU A 215 -11.07 -13.45 12.93
CA LEU A 215 -10.66 -13.49 11.52
C LEU A 215 -10.70 -12.06 10.94
N VAL A 216 -9.60 -11.60 10.36
CA VAL A 216 -9.52 -10.28 9.71
C VAL A 216 -9.45 -10.45 8.20
N VAL A 217 -10.26 -9.72 7.43
CA VAL A 217 -10.19 -9.71 5.96
C VAL A 217 -10.19 -8.28 5.45
N VAL A 218 -9.22 -8.00 4.57
CA VAL A 218 -8.96 -6.67 3.99
C VAL A 218 -9.10 -6.64 2.46
N ASP A 219 -9.26 -7.80 1.84
CA ASP A 219 -9.41 -7.97 0.39
C ASP A 219 -10.64 -8.84 0.08
N HIS A 220 -11.49 -8.37 -0.84
CA HIS A 220 -12.67 -9.07 -1.30
C HIS A 220 -12.35 -10.42 -1.96
N ASN A 221 -11.16 -10.57 -2.54
CA ASN A 221 -10.69 -11.85 -3.10
C ASN A 221 -10.60 -12.97 -2.06
N ASN A 222 -10.56 -12.66 -0.76
CA ASN A 222 -10.55 -13.66 0.31
C ASN A 222 -11.94 -13.95 0.91
N TYR A 223 -13.02 -13.31 0.43
CA TYR A 223 -14.39 -13.63 0.90
C TYR A 223 -14.79 -15.10 0.64
N PRO A 224 -14.53 -15.73 -0.53
CA PRO A 224 -14.89 -17.12 -0.76
C PRO A 224 -14.18 -18.08 0.20
N ASP A 225 -12.87 -17.90 0.40
CA ASP A 225 -12.07 -18.73 1.31
C ASP A 225 -12.48 -18.54 2.78
N LEU A 226 -12.79 -17.30 3.19
CA LEU A 226 -13.33 -17.02 4.53
C LEU A 226 -14.66 -17.77 4.74
N LEU A 227 -15.61 -17.66 3.80
CA LEU A 227 -16.92 -18.32 3.94
C LEU A 227 -16.79 -19.85 3.95
N LYS A 228 -15.87 -20.41 3.16
CA LYS A 228 -15.53 -21.84 3.19
C LYS A 228 -14.92 -22.27 4.52
N PHE A 229 -13.96 -21.50 5.04
CA PHE A 229 -13.36 -21.76 6.35
C PHE A 229 -14.40 -21.72 7.47
N LEU A 230 -15.31 -20.75 7.44
CA LEU A 230 -16.38 -20.60 8.44
C LEU A 230 -17.47 -21.68 8.36
N LYS A 231 -17.62 -22.37 7.22
CA LYS A 231 -18.48 -23.56 7.08
C LYS A 231 -17.94 -24.79 7.80
N GLY A 232 -16.66 -24.79 8.18
CA GLY A 232 -16.01 -25.90 8.89
C GLY A 232 -15.39 -26.95 7.96
N ASP A 233 -15.27 -26.68 6.66
CA ASP A 233 -14.76 -27.62 5.66
C ASP A 233 -13.29 -28.04 5.90
N GLN A 234 -12.52 -27.28 6.70
CA GLN A 234 -11.10 -27.56 6.98
C GLN A 234 -10.68 -27.15 8.40
N SER A 235 -9.88 -28.00 9.05
CA SER A 235 -9.04 -27.63 10.18
C SER A 235 -7.69 -27.10 9.66
N ASP A 236 -7.37 -25.83 9.92
CA ASP A 236 -6.18 -25.15 9.34
C ASP A 236 -4.94 -25.16 10.24
N GLY A 237 -5.05 -25.68 11.48
CA GLY A 237 -3.99 -25.53 12.49
C GLY A 237 -3.63 -24.08 12.83
N GLY A 238 -4.54 -23.13 12.56
CA GLY A 238 -4.31 -21.69 12.66
C GLY A 238 -3.48 -21.07 11.51
N ARG A 239 -3.20 -21.81 10.43
CA ARG A 239 -2.46 -21.29 9.26
C ARG A 239 -3.22 -20.17 8.54
N PHE A 240 -4.49 -20.37 8.22
CA PHE A 240 -5.32 -19.40 7.51
C PHE A 240 -5.49 -18.12 8.35
N ARG A 241 -5.71 -18.28 9.67
CA ARG A 241 -5.73 -17.16 10.63
C ARG A 241 -4.44 -16.32 10.60
N LYS A 242 -3.28 -16.97 10.59
CA LYS A 242 -1.97 -16.28 10.51
C LYS A 242 -1.74 -15.62 9.15
N GLU A 243 -2.16 -16.26 8.06
CA GLU A 243 -2.05 -15.68 6.72
C GLU A 243 -2.92 -14.43 6.56
N LEU A 244 -4.16 -14.47 7.05
CA LEU A 244 -5.04 -13.30 7.12
C LEU A 244 -4.44 -12.18 7.98
N ALA A 245 -3.84 -12.51 9.13
CA ALA A 245 -3.15 -11.54 9.97
C ALA A 245 -1.95 -10.88 9.27
N TRP A 246 -1.16 -11.67 8.53
CA TRP A 246 -0.06 -11.16 7.72
C TRP A 246 -0.55 -10.25 6.60
N LYS A 247 -1.57 -10.66 5.83
CA LYS A 247 -2.23 -9.83 4.80
C LYS A 247 -2.73 -8.50 5.37
N ALA A 248 -3.37 -8.54 6.54
CA ALA A 248 -3.87 -7.36 7.24
C ALA A 248 -2.76 -6.39 7.65
N PHE A 249 -1.65 -6.87 8.23
CA PHE A 249 -0.50 -6.01 8.54
C PHE A 249 0.21 -5.48 7.28
N GLN A 250 0.32 -6.29 6.23
CA GLN A 250 0.90 -5.86 4.95
C GLN A 250 0.08 -4.77 4.26
N HIS A 251 -1.26 -4.87 4.31
CA HIS A 251 -2.18 -3.87 3.77
C HIS A 251 -2.02 -2.51 4.48
N VAL A 252 -1.93 -2.52 5.81
CA VAL A 252 -1.68 -1.28 6.59
C VAL A 252 -0.26 -0.75 6.35
N ALA A 253 0.76 -1.61 6.25
CA ALA A 253 2.12 -1.16 5.96
C ALA A 253 2.23 -0.49 4.57
N ALA A 254 1.52 -0.99 3.55
CA ALA A 254 1.46 -0.37 2.24
C ALA A 254 0.67 0.97 2.25
N TYR A 255 -0.40 1.04 3.04
CA TYR A 255 -1.17 2.27 3.26
C TYR A 255 -0.32 3.36 3.93
N ASP A 256 0.33 3.03 5.04
CA ASP A 256 1.19 3.95 5.79
C ASP A 256 2.39 4.41 4.94
N ALA A 257 2.94 3.55 4.07
CA ALA A 257 3.98 3.92 3.10
C ALA A 257 3.48 4.97 2.10
N ALA A 258 2.31 4.78 1.49
CA ALA A 258 1.73 5.74 0.56
C ALA A 258 1.40 7.09 1.24
N VAL A 259 0.84 7.07 2.46
CA VAL A 259 0.58 8.29 3.25
C VAL A 259 1.89 9.01 3.59
N SER A 260 2.92 8.29 4.03
CA SER A 260 4.23 8.87 4.35
C SER A 260 4.92 9.47 3.12
N GLU A 261 4.82 8.84 1.96
CA GLU A 261 5.41 9.35 0.72
C GLU A 261 4.65 10.59 0.21
N TRP A 262 3.31 10.55 0.25
CA TRP A 262 2.49 11.70 -0.11
C TRP A 262 2.78 12.91 0.79
N LEU A 263 2.83 12.70 2.11
CA LEU A 263 3.17 13.76 3.08
C LEU A 263 4.56 14.34 2.83
N TRP A 264 5.58 13.52 2.56
CA TRP A 264 6.92 14.02 2.24
C TRP A 264 6.91 14.96 1.03
N LYS A 265 6.19 14.58 -0.04
CA LYS A 265 6.02 15.39 -1.25
C LYS A 265 5.38 16.76 -0.98
N GLN A 266 4.62 16.93 0.11
CA GLN A 266 4.04 18.23 0.49
C GLN A 266 5.03 19.15 1.24
N THR A 267 6.19 18.65 1.67
CA THR A 267 7.14 19.42 2.52
C THR A 267 8.19 20.23 1.75
N SER A 268 8.21 20.14 0.42
CA SER A 268 9.28 20.69 -0.41
C SER A 268 8.74 21.35 -1.68
N GLU A 269 8.96 22.66 -1.83
CA GLU A 269 8.69 23.43 -3.06
C GLU A 269 9.65 23.08 -4.21
N GLU A 270 10.80 22.45 -3.90
CA GLU A 270 11.85 22.06 -4.86
C GLU A 270 12.04 20.53 -4.86
N GLY A 271 11.83 19.89 -6.02
CA GLY A 271 11.58 18.45 -6.17
C GLY A 271 12.76 17.47 -6.06
N ASP A 272 13.90 17.86 -5.47
CA ASP A 272 15.16 17.09 -5.54
C ASP A 272 15.67 16.51 -4.20
N ARG A 273 14.83 16.43 -3.16
CA ARG A 273 15.25 15.90 -1.85
C ARG A 273 14.79 14.48 -1.59
N PHE A 274 15.75 13.54 -1.59
CA PHE A 274 15.56 12.20 -1.05
C PHE A 274 15.08 12.27 0.42
N PRO A 275 14.04 11.51 0.80
CA PRO A 275 13.58 11.49 2.19
C PRO A 275 14.62 10.83 3.10
N PRO A 276 14.76 11.28 4.37
CA PRO A 276 15.70 10.70 5.32
C PRO A 276 15.32 9.26 5.75
N SER A 277 14.09 8.83 5.46
CA SER A 277 13.61 7.45 5.60
C SER A 277 12.66 7.15 4.46
N PHE A 278 12.79 5.99 3.82
CA PHE A 278 12.00 5.61 2.65
C PHE A 278 11.45 4.18 2.80
N THR A 279 10.16 4.01 2.52
CA THR A 279 9.44 2.74 2.67
C THR A 279 8.83 2.36 1.33
N ILE A 280 9.26 1.23 0.76
CA ILE A 280 8.83 0.79 -0.58
C ILE A 280 7.80 -0.34 -0.45
N PRO A 281 6.52 -0.12 -0.84
CA PRO A 281 5.51 -1.17 -0.85
C PRO A 281 5.65 -2.05 -2.11
N LEU A 282 6.24 -3.24 -1.95
CA LEU A 282 6.39 -4.22 -3.03
C LEU A 282 5.26 -5.25 -3.04
N SER A 283 4.79 -5.59 -4.24
CA SER A 283 3.81 -6.65 -4.49
C SER A 283 4.42 -7.76 -5.35
N LEU A 284 4.30 -9.03 -4.94
CA LEU A 284 4.78 -10.17 -5.72
C LEU A 284 3.94 -10.30 -6.99
N ASN A 285 4.58 -10.28 -8.16
CA ASN A 285 3.95 -10.56 -9.45
C ASN A 285 4.08 -12.04 -9.80
N SER A 286 5.30 -12.59 -9.73
CA SER A 286 5.56 -13.99 -10.06
C SER A 286 6.84 -14.50 -9.40
N THR A 287 6.93 -15.81 -9.17
CA THR A 287 8.20 -16.49 -8.86
C THR A 287 8.93 -16.82 -10.15
N LEU A 288 10.25 -16.66 -10.19
CA LEU A 288 11.05 -16.97 -11.37
C LEU A 288 11.67 -18.37 -11.26
N ARG A 289 11.90 -19.02 -12.41
CA ARG A 289 12.48 -20.38 -12.48
C ARG A 289 13.82 -20.50 -11.72
N TYR A 290 14.62 -19.44 -11.78
CA TYR A 290 15.89 -19.24 -11.10
C TYR A 290 16.28 -17.76 -11.17
N GLY A 291 17.32 -17.36 -10.44
CA GLY A 291 17.92 -16.03 -10.50
C GLY A 291 18.83 -15.82 -11.71
N GLU A 292 19.95 -15.15 -11.53
CA GLU A 292 20.94 -14.97 -12.60
C GLU A 292 21.52 -16.32 -13.08
N ASN A 293 21.67 -17.26 -12.15
CA ASN A 293 22.17 -18.61 -12.34
C ASN A 293 21.20 -19.67 -11.80
N LEU A 294 21.22 -20.87 -12.39
CA LEU A 294 20.28 -21.99 -12.10
C LEU A 294 20.14 -22.38 -10.61
N HIS A 295 21.17 -22.18 -9.80
CA HIS A 295 21.18 -22.55 -8.38
C HIS A 295 20.56 -21.48 -7.47
N GLN A 296 20.29 -20.28 -7.98
CA GLN A 296 19.73 -19.16 -7.24
C GLN A 296 18.20 -19.16 -7.37
N LYS A 297 17.47 -18.84 -6.30
CA LYS A 297 16.03 -18.56 -6.36
C LYS A 297 15.81 -17.08 -6.66
N ALA A 298 14.75 -16.76 -7.40
CA ALA A 298 14.34 -15.37 -7.63
C ALA A 298 12.82 -15.24 -7.75
N ALA A 299 12.35 -14.00 -7.64
CA ALA A 299 10.96 -13.61 -7.76
C ALA A 299 10.89 -12.18 -8.31
N PHE A 300 9.84 -11.89 -9.05
CA PHE A 300 9.58 -10.59 -9.64
C PHE A 300 8.54 -9.83 -8.81
N TYR A 301 8.92 -8.64 -8.35
CA TYR A 301 8.07 -7.76 -7.56
C TYR A 301 7.79 -6.47 -8.32
N VAL A 302 6.57 -5.97 -8.20
CA VAL A 302 6.15 -4.67 -8.71
C VAL A 302 6.06 -3.70 -7.54
N ASP A 303 6.75 -2.58 -7.68
CA ASP A 303 6.69 -1.45 -6.74
C ASP A 303 5.36 -0.69 -6.89
N LYS A 304 4.81 -0.29 -5.75
CA LYS A 304 3.52 0.39 -5.58
C LYS A 304 3.68 1.73 -4.85
N SER A 305 4.86 2.34 -4.90
CA SER A 305 5.07 3.72 -4.47
C SER A 305 4.27 4.70 -5.34
N LEU A 306 3.91 5.85 -4.76
CA LEU A 306 3.25 6.93 -5.50
C LEU A 306 4.18 7.59 -6.52
N SER A 307 5.50 7.43 -6.38
CA SER A 307 6.52 7.91 -7.32
C SER A 307 6.57 7.14 -8.63
N LEU A 308 6.01 5.92 -8.69
CA LEU A 308 5.98 5.09 -9.90
C LEU A 308 4.59 5.02 -10.56
N VAL A 309 3.63 5.79 -10.04
CA VAL A 309 2.33 5.98 -10.68
C VAL A 309 2.55 6.54 -12.08
N ASN A 310 2.05 5.82 -13.10
CA ASN A 310 2.20 6.14 -14.52
C ASN A 310 3.64 6.22 -15.06
N ALA A 311 4.67 5.84 -14.29
CA ALA A 311 6.07 5.88 -14.74
C ALA A 311 6.39 4.86 -15.86
N GLY A 312 5.58 3.79 -15.99
CA GLY A 312 5.75 2.75 -17.01
C GLY A 312 6.95 1.84 -16.74
N GLY A 313 7.53 1.29 -17.82
CA GLY A 313 8.70 0.41 -17.77
C GLY A 313 8.38 -1.08 -17.58
N ILE A 314 9.44 -1.90 -17.55
CA ILE A 314 9.36 -3.37 -17.68
C ILE A 314 8.51 -4.04 -16.59
N ALA A 315 8.44 -3.48 -15.38
CA ALA A 315 7.57 -3.98 -14.30
C ALA A 315 6.06 -3.87 -14.59
N THR A 316 5.67 -3.10 -15.61
CA THR A 316 4.29 -2.93 -16.06
C THR A 316 4.03 -3.52 -17.45
N ALA A 317 5.02 -4.15 -18.07
CA ALA A 317 4.93 -4.69 -19.43
C ALA A 317 3.97 -5.89 -19.54
N ILE A 318 3.24 -5.96 -20.65
CA ILE A 318 2.31 -7.07 -20.96
C ILE A 318 3.04 -8.11 -21.81
N GLN A 319 3.16 -9.33 -21.31
CA GLN A 319 3.69 -10.44 -22.11
C GLN A 319 2.62 -11.00 -23.05
N HIS A 320 2.68 -10.64 -24.34
CA HIS A 320 1.74 -11.10 -25.35
C HIS A 320 1.99 -12.55 -25.85
N HIS A 321 3.23 -13.04 -25.79
CA HIS A 321 3.59 -14.37 -26.28
C HIS A 321 4.89 -14.89 -25.62
N GLY A 322 5.25 -16.14 -25.91
CA GLY A 322 6.50 -16.77 -25.49
C GLY A 322 6.41 -17.55 -24.17
N LYS A 323 7.56 -18.05 -23.71
CA LYS A 323 7.72 -18.69 -22.40
C LYS A 323 7.85 -17.61 -21.32
N GLU A 324 7.58 -17.94 -20.06
CA GLU A 324 7.75 -16.99 -18.95
C GLU A 324 9.18 -16.41 -18.94
N MET A 325 9.29 -15.13 -18.64
CA MET A 325 10.56 -14.40 -18.55
C MET A 325 11.49 -15.02 -17.48
N SER A 326 12.79 -15.09 -17.77
CA SER A 326 13.81 -15.37 -16.75
C SER A 326 14.31 -14.08 -16.09
N TYR A 327 15.02 -14.19 -14.98
CA TYR A 327 15.66 -13.06 -14.29
C TYR A 327 16.54 -12.23 -15.25
N ASN A 328 17.38 -12.88 -16.05
CA ASN A 328 18.24 -12.20 -17.02
C ASN A 328 17.44 -11.57 -18.17
N ASN A 329 16.27 -12.11 -18.53
CA ASN A 329 15.42 -11.44 -19.53
C ASN A 329 14.79 -10.16 -19.00
N TYR A 330 14.48 -10.08 -17.70
CA TYR A 330 14.04 -8.84 -17.08
C TYR A 330 15.16 -7.79 -17.05
N LEU A 331 16.39 -8.18 -16.67
CA LEU A 331 17.55 -7.28 -16.68
C LEU A 331 17.91 -6.79 -18.09
N ASP A 332 17.97 -7.69 -19.08
CA ASP A 332 18.30 -7.33 -20.46
C ASP A 332 17.19 -6.48 -21.11
N ALA A 333 15.92 -6.73 -20.77
CA ALA A 333 14.79 -5.90 -21.24
C ALA A 333 14.80 -4.50 -20.60
N ASP A 334 15.15 -4.38 -19.33
CA ASP A 334 15.22 -3.08 -18.64
C ASP A 334 16.40 -2.24 -19.15
N ALA A 335 17.58 -2.86 -19.31
CA ALA A 335 18.73 -2.24 -19.96
C ALA A 335 18.42 -1.80 -21.40
N ALA A 336 17.72 -2.63 -22.18
CA ALA A 336 17.32 -2.28 -23.54
C ALA A 336 16.30 -1.14 -23.56
N TRP A 337 15.31 -1.15 -22.66
CA TRP A 337 14.30 -0.11 -22.53
C TRP A 337 14.89 1.24 -22.13
N ASN A 338 15.78 1.27 -21.13
CA ASN A 338 16.43 2.50 -20.67
C ASN A 338 17.32 3.11 -21.76
N CYS A 339 18.17 2.32 -22.41
CA CYS A 339 19.00 2.78 -23.53
C CYS A 339 18.15 3.28 -24.71
N LEU A 340 17.08 2.57 -25.05
CA LEU A 340 16.15 2.96 -26.11
C LEU A 340 15.41 4.28 -25.81
N SER A 341 15.14 4.57 -24.53
CA SER A 341 14.43 5.78 -24.09
C SER A 341 15.26 7.06 -24.23
N GLU A 342 16.55 6.97 -24.58
CA GLU A 342 17.41 8.13 -24.89
C GLU A 342 17.17 8.71 -26.31
N PHE A 343 16.31 8.07 -27.14
CA PHE A 343 16.15 8.40 -28.55
C PHE A 343 14.70 8.76 -28.92
N ASP A 344 14.51 9.96 -29.49
CA ASP A 344 13.18 10.44 -29.95
C ASP A 344 12.70 9.81 -31.26
N GLY A 345 13.62 9.44 -32.16
CA GLY A 345 13.30 8.90 -33.50
C GLY A 345 13.35 7.36 -33.57
N PRO A 346 12.82 6.73 -34.64
CA PRO A 346 12.68 5.27 -34.73
C PRO A 346 14.01 4.53 -34.55
N THR A 347 14.12 3.83 -33.41
CA THR A 347 15.37 3.24 -32.93
C THR A 347 15.17 1.77 -32.59
N CYS A 348 16.19 0.97 -32.91
CA CYS A 348 16.33 -0.40 -32.45
C CYS A 348 17.55 -0.50 -31.52
N VAL A 349 17.37 -1.16 -30.38
CA VAL A 349 18.42 -1.51 -29.42
C VAL A 349 18.43 -3.04 -29.26
N ILE A 350 19.62 -3.65 -29.29
CA ILE A 350 19.83 -5.08 -29.03
C ILE A 350 20.79 -5.24 -27.87
N VAL A 351 20.30 -5.79 -26.76
CA VAL A 351 21.06 -6.04 -25.53
C VAL A 351 21.28 -7.53 -25.30
N LYS A 352 22.42 -7.87 -24.72
CA LYS A 352 22.70 -9.22 -24.20
C LYS A 352 23.61 -9.12 -22.98
N HIS A 353 23.22 -9.75 -21.88
CA HIS A 353 23.92 -9.64 -20.59
C HIS A 353 24.16 -8.17 -20.21
N THR A 354 23.08 -7.39 -20.18
CA THR A 354 22.98 -5.96 -19.89
C THR A 354 23.85 -5.02 -20.73
N ASN A 355 24.52 -5.52 -21.78
CA ASN A 355 25.37 -4.73 -22.67
C ASN A 355 24.71 -4.57 -24.05
N PRO A 356 24.68 -3.35 -24.64
CA PRO A 356 24.19 -3.16 -26.01
C PRO A 356 25.22 -3.71 -27.01
N CYS A 357 24.80 -4.69 -27.81
CA CYS A 357 25.59 -5.23 -28.92
C CYS A 357 25.26 -4.57 -30.27
N GLY A 358 24.13 -3.84 -30.35
CA GLY A 358 23.77 -3.04 -31.50
C GLY A 358 22.74 -1.99 -31.16
N VAL A 359 22.94 -0.77 -31.67
CA VAL A 359 22.00 0.36 -31.56
C VAL A 359 21.96 1.08 -32.90
N ALA A 360 20.77 1.39 -33.40
CA ALA A 360 20.62 2.18 -34.62
C ALA A 360 19.32 2.99 -34.61
N LEU A 361 19.46 4.29 -34.88
CA LEU A 361 18.39 5.26 -35.14
C LEU A 361 18.24 5.47 -36.66
N ARG A 362 17.02 5.35 -37.20
CA ARG A 362 16.69 5.55 -38.63
C ARG A 362 15.28 6.12 -38.81
N GLU A 363 14.94 6.52 -40.04
CA GLU A 363 13.56 6.88 -40.39
C GLU A 363 12.65 5.64 -40.48
N ASN A 364 13.19 4.49 -40.91
CA ASN A 364 12.48 3.21 -40.97
C ASN A 364 12.97 2.26 -39.87
N ILE A 365 12.04 1.75 -39.06
CA ILE A 365 12.32 0.84 -37.93
C ILE A 365 12.93 -0.51 -38.37
N LEU A 366 12.63 -0.98 -39.58
CA LEU A 366 13.24 -2.18 -40.15
C LEU A 366 14.68 -1.93 -40.59
N GLU A 367 15.02 -0.73 -41.06
CA GLU A 367 16.41 -0.37 -41.33
C GLU A 367 17.20 -0.24 -40.03
N ALA A 368 16.61 0.39 -39.00
CA ALA A 368 17.17 0.41 -37.65
C ALA A 368 17.46 -1.01 -37.14
N TYR A 369 16.49 -1.93 -37.24
CA TYR A 369 16.70 -3.34 -36.88
C TYR A 369 17.86 -3.99 -37.65
N ARG A 370 17.83 -3.92 -38.99
CA ARG A 370 18.86 -4.51 -39.87
C ARG A 370 20.26 -3.99 -39.54
N LEU A 371 20.40 -2.72 -39.19
CA LEU A 371 21.68 -2.10 -38.85
C LEU A 371 22.14 -2.38 -37.42
N ALA A 372 21.21 -2.44 -36.45
CA ALA A 372 21.52 -2.87 -35.09
C ALA A 372 22.05 -4.32 -35.08
N VAL A 373 21.42 -5.24 -35.81
CA VAL A 373 21.92 -6.62 -35.97
C VAL A 373 23.30 -6.65 -36.68
N LYS A 374 23.55 -5.75 -37.62
CA LYS A 374 24.81 -5.68 -38.37
C LYS A 374 26.01 -5.20 -37.53
N ALA A 375 25.77 -4.52 -36.41
CA ALA A 375 26.83 -4.02 -35.53
C ALA A 375 27.66 -5.17 -34.92
N ASP A 376 26.99 -6.15 -34.31
CA ASP A 376 27.58 -7.44 -33.93
C ASP A 376 26.53 -8.57 -34.06
N PRO A 377 26.47 -9.27 -35.21
CA PRO A 377 25.49 -10.32 -35.43
C PRO A 377 25.74 -11.59 -34.60
N VAL A 378 26.96 -11.77 -34.08
CA VAL A 378 27.31 -12.93 -33.23
C VAL A 378 26.80 -12.70 -31.82
N SER A 379 26.99 -11.49 -31.28
CA SER A 379 26.43 -11.12 -29.99
C SER A 379 24.91 -10.98 -30.06
N ALA A 380 24.33 -10.41 -31.12
CA ALA A 380 22.89 -10.27 -31.28
C ALA A 380 22.11 -11.61 -31.22
N PHE A 381 22.75 -12.74 -31.54
CA PHE A 381 22.13 -14.06 -31.43
C PHE A 381 21.73 -14.37 -29.97
N GLY A 382 20.41 -14.46 -29.73
CA GLY A 382 19.84 -14.71 -28.41
C GLY A 382 19.79 -13.48 -27.49
N GLY A 383 20.02 -12.28 -28.00
CA GLY A 383 19.80 -11.03 -27.27
C GLY A 383 18.32 -10.63 -27.17
N ILE A 384 18.03 -9.63 -26.32
CA ILE A 384 16.75 -8.93 -26.26
C ILE A 384 16.77 -7.76 -27.25
N VAL A 385 15.71 -7.63 -28.04
CA VAL A 385 15.53 -6.56 -29.03
C VAL A 385 14.41 -5.64 -28.56
N ALA A 386 14.66 -4.33 -28.57
CA ALA A 386 13.70 -3.31 -28.18
C ALA A 386 13.53 -2.24 -29.27
N PHE A 387 12.33 -1.67 -29.38
CA PHE A 387 11.93 -0.66 -30.36
C PHE A 387 11.07 0.43 -29.71
N ASN A 388 11.31 1.70 -30.04
CA ASN A 388 10.50 2.85 -29.56
C ASN A 388 9.34 3.19 -30.50
N ALA A 389 9.10 2.35 -31.52
CA ALA A 389 7.99 2.48 -32.47
C ALA A 389 7.15 1.19 -32.51
N THR A 390 5.84 1.33 -32.72
CA THR A 390 4.94 0.18 -32.89
C THR A 390 5.40 -0.71 -34.04
N ILE A 391 5.55 -2.00 -33.74
CA ILE A 391 5.84 -3.05 -34.72
C ILE A 391 4.52 -3.63 -35.25
N ASP A 392 4.36 -3.59 -36.57
CA ASP A 392 3.25 -4.17 -37.31
C ASP A 392 3.78 -4.84 -38.59
N GLU A 393 2.92 -5.58 -39.30
CA GLU A 393 3.34 -6.31 -40.52
C GLU A 393 3.86 -5.38 -41.62
N LEU A 394 3.29 -4.17 -41.75
CA LEU A 394 3.67 -3.19 -42.76
C LEU A 394 5.04 -2.54 -42.47
N ARG A 395 5.42 -2.43 -41.20
CA ARG A 395 6.68 -1.81 -40.75
C ARG A 395 7.84 -2.78 -40.56
N PHE A 396 7.58 -4.09 -40.59
CA PHE A 396 8.61 -5.10 -40.30
C PHE A 396 8.86 -6.09 -41.46
N PHE A 397 7.96 -6.19 -42.44
CA PHE A 397 8.13 -7.05 -43.62
C PHE A 397 8.31 -6.29 -44.96
N LEU A 398 8.24 -4.96 -44.96
CA LEU A 398 8.63 -4.06 -46.07
C LEU A 398 9.99 -3.39 -45.76
#